data_AF-A0A660E7P6-F1
#
_entry.id   AF-A0A660E7P6-F1
#
_cell.length_a   1.000
_cell.length_b   1.000
_cell.length_c   1.000
_cell.angle_alpha   90.00
_cell.angle_beta   90.00
_cell.angle_gamma   90.00
#
_symmetry.space_group_name_H-M   'P 1'
#
loop_
_entity.id
_entity.type
_entity.pdbx_description
1 polymer ?
#
loop_
_entity_poly.entity_id
_entity_poly.type
_entity_poly.pdbx_seq_one_letter_code
_entity_poly.pdbx_strand_id
1 'polypeptide(L)'
;MKQGYILTAMLVALLVSGCGQNNHSAKVSASSSTTKKVVKKKTTKKKPKYNPKVGKVISSTKGNLDGATFKFTNKKGKFYRTLQGYGKKSSIVSDYPTDKHSTLAIFRTYKTTKGIFYHVMIYQDDGFLNKISKDRMAEYKWYSNGGYVKPSDLTRFYPVKQQWQLNNVPYYVANPWLHAIWNAPVMTKHRTYVTHVFDRYTRMQLYATKELVRYNGAHYLYLRTANKNLGWVYKGQRNLVQGTYTDPGTQLLNPQSTEKMTEQEQSTKSTGNRVGVNDSLSTQQRLYVVRNAQGQIVRLLAMTMDNRPIQINFQNGKPTKLINYSYRRNAWKVITDSKKLTTSYTARNGKVGVEAPAIKTTFYPKSQTKLVTIKATGYDGAASIVIHRDGTADFETHAYKKVLTYSLSHY
;
A
#
# COMPACT_ATOMS: atom_id res chain seq x y z
N MET A 1 -31.54 5.50 22.62
CA MET A 1 -31.65 4.49 21.55
C MET A 1 -30.25 4.03 21.16
N LYS A 2 -29.87 2.82 21.59
CA LYS A 2 -28.56 2.20 21.34
C LYS A 2 -28.77 1.11 20.28
N GLN A 3 -28.08 1.19 19.15
CA GLN A 3 -28.02 0.09 18.18
C GLN A 3 -26.62 -0.52 18.21
N GLY A 4 -26.58 -1.81 18.56
CA GLY A 4 -25.39 -2.60 18.77
C GLY A 4 -24.77 -3.10 17.47
N TYR A 5 -23.45 -3.08 17.42
CA TYR A 5 -22.65 -3.82 16.46
C TYR A 5 -22.31 -5.19 17.06
N ILE A 6 -22.80 -6.27 16.45
CA ILE A 6 -22.36 -7.62 16.77
C ILE A 6 -21.07 -7.89 15.99
N LEU A 7 -19.96 -7.95 16.72
CA LEU A 7 -18.67 -8.45 16.26
C LEU A 7 -18.59 -9.93 16.64
N THR A 8 -18.68 -10.83 15.67
CA THR A 8 -18.45 -12.27 15.87
C THR A 8 -16.95 -12.54 15.81
N ALA A 9 -16.32 -12.69 16.99
CA ALA A 9 -14.98 -13.23 17.15
C ALA A 9 -15.08 -14.76 17.29
N MET A 10 -14.46 -15.53 16.39
CA MET A 10 -14.26 -16.97 16.60
C MET A 10 -12.99 -17.20 17.42
N LEU A 11 -13.19 -17.62 18.67
CA LEU A 11 -12.17 -18.22 19.53
C LEU A 11 -11.85 -19.63 19.03
N VAL A 12 -10.58 -19.90 18.74
CA VAL A 12 -10.04 -21.27 18.69
C VAL A 12 -9.30 -21.49 20.00
N ALA A 13 -9.89 -22.29 20.89
CA ALA A 13 -9.24 -22.76 22.10
C ALA A 13 -8.23 -23.86 21.75
N LEU A 14 -6.94 -23.59 21.95
CA LEU A 14 -5.90 -24.60 22.05
C LEU A 14 -5.83 -25.03 23.52
N LEU A 15 -6.25 -26.27 23.81
CA LEU A 15 -5.97 -26.89 25.10
C LEU A 15 -4.49 -27.25 25.14
N VAL A 16 -3.79 -26.62 26.09
CA VAL A 16 -2.45 -26.99 26.54
C VAL A 16 -2.64 -27.90 27.76
N SER A 17 -2.19 -29.14 27.65
CA SER A 17 -1.74 -29.92 28.81
C SER A 17 -0.24 -30.11 28.62
N GLY A 18 0.54 -29.35 29.40
CA GLY A 18 2.00 -29.42 29.37
C GLY A 18 2.55 -30.57 30.20
N CYS A 19 3.81 -30.90 29.95
CA CYS A 19 4.77 -31.27 30.99
C CYS A 19 6.20 -31.21 30.42
N GLY A 20 7.08 -30.53 31.17
CA GLY A 20 8.46 -30.95 31.37
C GLY A 20 9.53 -30.48 30.39
N GLN A 21 10.38 -29.57 30.87
CA GLN A 21 11.73 -29.30 30.35
C GLN A 21 12.56 -30.59 30.24
N ASN A 22 13.40 -30.70 29.20
CA ASN A 22 14.84 -30.96 29.36
C ASN A 22 15.58 -30.83 28.03
N ASN A 23 16.66 -30.04 28.07
CA ASN A 23 17.74 -30.05 27.09
C ASN A 23 18.39 -31.43 27.09
N HIS A 24 18.57 -32.06 25.93
CA HIS A 24 19.79 -32.84 25.61
C HIS A 24 19.83 -33.15 24.11
N SER A 25 20.99 -32.83 23.52
CA SER A 25 21.43 -33.27 22.21
C SER A 25 21.60 -34.79 22.17
N ALA A 26 21.01 -35.46 21.17
CA ALA A 26 21.46 -36.80 20.77
C ALA A 26 21.32 -36.96 19.25
N LYS A 27 22.47 -37.11 18.60
CA LYS A 27 22.61 -37.73 17.29
C LYS A 27 21.95 -39.11 17.34
N VAL A 28 21.09 -39.44 16.38
CA VAL A 28 20.81 -40.84 16.06
C VAL A 28 20.97 -41.03 14.56
N SER A 29 21.88 -41.96 14.29
CA SER A 29 22.38 -42.44 13.02
C SER A 29 21.31 -43.10 12.17
N ALA A 30 21.51 -42.98 10.85
CA ALA A 30 20.84 -43.79 9.86
C ALA A 30 21.05 -45.28 10.16
N SER A 31 19.97 -46.05 10.08
CA SER A 31 20.04 -47.50 9.94
C SER A 31 19.26 -47.94 8.71
N SER A 32 19.84 -48.94 8.06
CA SER A 32 19.74 -49.29 6.66
C SER A 32 18.49 -50.08 6.26
N SER A 33 18.04 -49.81 5.04
CA SER A 33 17.50 -50.76 4.05
C SER A 33 16.71 -51.99 4.53
N THR A 34 15.40 -51.97 4.27
CA THR A 34 14.73 -53.12 3.66
C THR A 34 13.90 -52.64 2.48
N THR A 35 14.33 -53.06 1.30
CA THR A 35 13.81 -52.76 -0.03
C THR A 35 12.42 -53.36 -0.19
N LYS A 36 11.35 -52.64 0.21
CA LYS A 36 10.00 -52.97 -0.26
C LYS A 36 9.88 -52.47 -1.71
N LYS A 37 9.91 -53.42 -2.65
CA LYS A 37 9.53 -53.22 -4.06
C LYS A 37 8.26 -52.37 -4.10
N VAL A 38 8.40 -51.12 -4.53
CA VAL A 38 7.27 -50.27 -4.92
C VAL A 38 6.66 -50.93 -6.16
N VAL A 39 5.65 -51.76 -5.94
CA VAL A 39 4.74 -52.16 -7.01
C VAL A 39 4.11 -50.87 -7.51
N LYS A 40 4.61 -50.35 -8.63
CA LYS A 40 3.95 -49.31 -9.41
C LYS A 40 2.57 -49.86 -9.75
N LYS A 41 1.57 -49.51 -8.93
CA LYS A 41 0.16 -49.71 -9.26
C LYS A 41 -0.04 -48.93 -10.56
N LYS A 42 -0.11 -49.63 -11.68
CA LYS A 42 -0.56 -49.08 -12.97
C LYS A 42 -1.89 -48.41 -12.66
N THR A 43 -1.88 -47.08 -12.56
CA THR A 43 -3.08 -46.28 -12.55
C THR A 43 -3.71 -46.50 -13.91
N THR A 44 -4.68 -47.41 -13.97
CA THR A 44 -5.63 -47.52 -15.07
C THR A 44 -6.11 -46.11 -15.35
N LYS A 45 -5.80 -45.59 -16.54
CA LYS A 45 -6.35 -44.33 -17.06
C LYS A 45 -7.87 -44.46 -16.92
N LYS A 46 -8.46 -43.87 -15.87
CA LYS A 46 -9.92 -43.81 -15.72
C LYS A 46 -10.43 -43.13 -16.99
N LYS A 47 -11.19 -43.86 -17.80
CA LYS A 47 -11.92 -43.28 -18.94
C LYS A 47 -12.61 -42.00 -18.42
N PRO A 48 -12.48 -40.84 -19.09
CA PRO A 48 -13.09 -39.61 -18.61
C PRO A 48 -14.59 -39.86 -18.38
N LYS A 49 -15.06 -39.74 -17.13
CA LYS A 49 -16.48 -39.92 -16.81
C LYS A 49 -17.26 -38.83 -17.55
N TYR A 50 -18.13 -39.26 -18.46
CA TYR A 50 -19.03 -38.40 -19.23
C TYR A 50 -19.96 -37.62 -18.29
N ASN A 51 -20.08 -36.30 -18.50
CA ASN A 51 -21.11 -35.49 -17.84
C ASN A 51 -22.23 -35.20 -18.86
N PRO A 52 -23.44 -35.76 -18.71
CA PRO A 52 -24.51 -35.58 -19.68
C PRO A 52 -24.98 -34.12 -19.83
N LYS A 53 -24.79 -33.28 -18.80
CA LYS A 53 -25.16 -31.86 -18.83
C LYS A 53 -24.20 -30.98 -19.65
N VAL A 54 -23.00 -31.49 -19.94
CA VAL A 54 -21.96 -30.79 -20.69
C VAL A 54 -21.70 -31.47 -22.05
N GLY A 55 -21.82 -32.79 -22.12
CA GLY A 55 -21.46 -33.55 -23.31
C GLY A 55 -19.95 -33.70 -23.49
N LYS A 56 -19.53 -34.03 -24.72
CA LYS A 56 -18.12 -34.21 -25.09
C LYS A 56 -17.51 -32.84 -25.43
N VAL A 57 -16.30 -32.58 -24.96
CA VAL A 57 -15.52 -31.40 -25.38
C VAL A 57 -15.07 -31.62 -26.83
N ILE A 58 -15.44 -30.69 -27.70
CA ILE A 58 -15.10 -30.68 -29.13
C ILE A 58 -13.77 -29.92 -29.31
N SER A 59 -13.67 -28.74 -28.70
CA SER A 59 -12.47 -27.92 -28.76
C SER A 59 -12.36 -27.02 -27.54
N SER A 60 -11.17 -26.43 -27.36
CA SER A 60 -10.99 -25.39 -26.36
C SER A 60 -10.03 -24.30 -26.85
N THR A 61 -10.31 -23.06 -26.49
CA THR A 61 -9.53 -21.89 -26.87
C THR A 61 -9.09 -21.15 -25.63
N LYS A 62 -7.78 -20.87 -25.51
CA LYS A 62 -7.24 -20.07 -24.39
C LYS A 62 -7.70 -18.62 -24.55
N GLY A 63 -8.17 -18.02 -23.46
CA GLY A 63 -8.57 -16.62 -23.42
C GLY A 63 -7.43 -15.68 -23.01
N ASN A 64 -7.65 -14.38 -23.21
CA ASN A 64 -6.77 -13.32 -22.72
C ASN A 64 -7.33 -12.79 -21.38
N LEU A 65 -6.58 -13.00 -20.30
CA LEU A 65 -6.99 -12.62 -18.94
C LEU A 65 -7.07 -11.10 -18.74
N ASP A 66 -6.32 -10.32 -19.52
CA ASP A 66 -6.37 -8.84 -19.50
C ASP A 66 -7.24 -8.27 -20.63
N GLY A 67 -7.99 -9.13 -21.33
CA GLY A 67 -8.87 -8.74 -22.43
C GLY A 67 -10.31 -8.56 -21.98
N ALA A 68 -11.17 -9.45 -22.43
CA ALA A 68 -12.60 -9.42 -22.16
C ALA A 68 -12.94 -9.72 -20.70
N THR A 69 -13.62 -8.77 -20.03
CA THR A 69 -14.07 -8.95 -18.65
C THR A 69 -15.58 -9.04 -18.51
N PHE A 70 -16.02 -9.70 -17.44
CA PHE A 70 -17.42 -10.02 -17.18
C PHE A 70 -17.78 -9.86 -15.71
N LYS A 71 -19.07 -9.68 -15.44
CA LYS A 71 -19.70 -9.80 -14.13
C LYS A 71 -20.62 -11.01 -14.12
N PHE A 72 -20.75 -11.62 -12.94
CA PHE A 72 -21.75 -12.63 -12.72
C PHE A 72 -23.10 -11.98 -12.45
N THR A 73 -24.11 -12.26 -13.27
CA THR A 73 -25.39 -11.52 -13.25
C THR A 73 -26.59 -12.39 -12.98
N ASN A 74 -26.52 -13.70 -13.25
CA ASN A 74 -27.61 -14.61 -12.93
C ASN A 74 -27.61 -14.96 -11.43
N LYS A 75 -28.63 -14.47 -10.70
CA LYS A 75 -28.82 -14.74 -9.27
C LYS A 75 -28.93 -16.23 -8.91
N LYS A 76 -29.32 -17.09 -9.87
CA LYS A 76 -29.41 -18.54 -9.72
C LYS A 76 -28.20 -19.29 -10.29
N GLY A 77 -27.28 -18.59 -10.96
CA GLY A 77 -26.08 -19.18 -11.52
C GLY A 77 -25.19 -19.78 -10.44
N LYS A 78 -24.37 -20.76 -10.82
CA LYS A 78 -23.35 -21.39 -9.96
C LYS A 78 -22.03 -21.54 -10.71
N PHE A 79 -20.93 -21.42 -9.99
CA PHE A 79 -19.61 -21.80 -10.48
C PHE A 79 -19.29 -23.23 -10.05
N TYR A 80 -18.71 -24.01 -10.97
CA TYR A 80 -18.38 -25.41 -10.72
C TYR A 80 -16.87 -25.66 -10.70
N ARG A 81 -16.38 -26.56 -9.84
CA ARG A 81 -14.95 -26.89 -9.69
C ARG A 81 -14.33 -27.39 -10.99
N THR A 82 -15.09 -28.19 -11.73
CA THR A 82 -14.67 -28.80 -12.98
C THR A 82 -15.84 -28.86 -13.94
N LEU A 83 -15.53 -28.92 -15.24
CA LEU A 83 -16.52 -29.14 -16.26
C LEU A 83 -17.26 -30.50 -16.08
N GLN A 84 -16.57 -31.53 -15.58
CA GLN A 84 -17.17 -32.84 -15.27
C GLN A 84 -18.13 -32.79 -14.07
N GLY A 85 -17.90 -31.88 -13.13
CA GLY A 85 -18.77 -31.64 -11.97
C GLY A 85 -19.97 -30.72 -12.28
N TYR A 86 -20.02 -30.13 -13.47
CA TYR A 86 -21.05 -29.15 -13.82
C TYR A 86 -22.47 -29.68 -13.60
N GLY A 87 -23.26 -28.92 -12.83
CA GLY A 87 -24.64 -29.26 -12.48
C GLY A 87 -24.80 -30.25 -11.32
N LYS A 88 -23.72 -30.63 -10.61
CA LYS A 88 -23.75 -31.41 -9.37
C LYS A 88 -23.55 -30.50 -8.16
N LYS A 89 -24.39 -30.66 -7.12
CA LYS A 89 -24.27 -29.87 -5.87
C LYS A 89 -22.89 -29.96 -5.23
N SER A 90 -22.31 -31.17 -5.16
CA SER A 90 -20.98 -31.43 -4.59
C SER A 90 -19.82 -30.81 -5.37
N SER A 91 -20.07 -30.27 -6.57
CA SER A 91 -19.06 -29.63 -7.41
C SER A 91 -19.23 -28.12 -7.50
N ILE A 92 -20.20 -27.53 -6.79
CA ILE A 92 -20.33 -26.07 -6.69
C ILE A 92 -19.17 -25.55 -5.86
N VAL A 93 -18.43 -24.57 -6.40
CA VAL A 93 -17.33 -23.90 -5.68
C VAL A 93 -17.70 -22.52 -5.20
N SER A 94 -18.62 -21.87 -5.90
CA SER A 94 -19.12 -20.55 -5.54
C SER A 94 -20.46 -20.28 -6.22
N ASP A 95 -21.14 -19.23 -5.78
CA ASP A 95 -22.42 -18.79 -6.30
C ASP A 95 -22.58 -17.26 -6.31
N TYR A 96 -23.78 -16.81 -6.70
CA TYR A 96 -24.01 -15.39 -6.94
C TYR A 96 -23.80 -14.49 -5.72
N PRO A 97 -24.38 -14.80 -4.55
CA PRO A 97 -24.11 -14.03 -3.33
C PRO A 97 -22.62 -13.83 -3.04
N THR A 98 -21.80 -14.87 -3.27
CA THR A 98 -20.36 -14.83 -3.02
C THR A 98 -19.59 -14.02 -4.07
N ASP A 99 -19.92 -14.18 -5.37
CA ASP A 99 -19.10 -13.63 -6.47
C ASP A 99 -19.73 -12.48 -7.27
N LYS A 100 -20.90 -11.98 -6.89
CA LYS A 100 -21.60 -10.88 -7.61
C LYS A 100 -20.74 -9.63 -7.85
N HIS A 101 -19.73 -9.39 -7.02
CA HIS A 101 -18.85 -8.22 -7.13
C HIS A 101 -17.52 -8.52 -7.83
N SER A 102 -17.20 -9.79 -8.08
CA SER A 102 -15.96 -10.23 -8.72
C SER A 102 -15.87 -9.75 -10.16
N THR A 103 -14.69 -9.30 -10.60
CA THR A 103 -14.43 -9.08 -12.03
C THR A 103 -13.83 -10.34 -12.60
N LEU A 104 -14.43 -10.87 -13.66
CA LEU A 104 -14.09 -12.17 -14.21
C LEU A 104 -13.46 -12.00 -15.59
N ALA A 105 -12.43 -12.79 -15.91
CA ALA A 105 -11.96 -12.97 -17.27
C ALA A 105 -12.03 -14.43 -17.69
N ILE A 106 -12.21 -14.65 -18.99
CA ILE A 106 -12.24 -16.00 -19.55
C ILE A 106 -10.80 -16.49 -19.68
N PHE A 107 -10.45 -17.51 -18.90
CA PHE A 107 -9.17 -18.21 -19.04
C PHE A 107 -9.18 -19.18 -20.22
N ARG A 108 -10.31 -19.86 -20.39
CA ARG A 108 -10.51 -20.81 -21.49
C ARG A 108 -11.98 -20.95 -21.84
N THR A 109 -12.26 -21.01 -23.13
CA THR A 109 -13.56 -21.35 -23.69
C THR A 109 -13.55 -22.80 -24.10
N TYR A 110 -14.57 -23.55 -23.70
CA TYR A 110 -14.79 -24.94 -24.10
C TYR A 110 -16.04 -25.02 -24.97
N LYS A 111 -15.88 -25.46 -26.22
CA LYS A 111 -16.99 -25.83 -27.09
C LYS A 111 -17.28 -27.31 -26.88
N THR A 112 -18.50 -27.63 -26.52
CA THR A 112 -18.93 -29.01 -26.25
C THR A 112 -20.15 -29.35 -27.08
N THR A 113 -20.53 -30.63 -27.10
CA THR A 113 -21.74 -31.09 -27.79
C THR A 113 -23.05 -30.57 -27.16
N LYS A 114 -23.00 -29.94 -25.97
CA LYS A 114 -24.17 -29.35 -25.30
C LYS A 114 -24.09 -27.84 -25.10
N GLY A 115 -23.11 -27.18 -25.73
CA GLY A 115 -22.98 -25.72 -25.73
C GLY A 115 -21.57 -25.23 -25.40
N ILE A 116 -21.49 -23.97 -25.00
CA ILE A 116 -20.24 -23.31 -24.64
C ILE A 116 -20.17 -23.19 -23.12
N PHE A 117 -18.98 -23.43 -22.57
CA PHE A 117 -18.68 -23.24 -21.16
C PHE A 117 -17.38 -22.45 -21.02
N TYR A 118 -17.33 -21.54 -20.06
CA TYR A 118 -16.13 -20.79 -19.73
C TYR A 118 -15.51 -21.34 -18.46
N HIS A 119 -14.19 -21.48 -18.47
CA HIS A 119 -13.39 -21.48 -17.27
C HIS A 119 -12.97 -20.04 -17.01
N VAL A 120 -13.42 -19.47 -15.89
CA VAL A 120 -13.18 -18.07 -15.54
C VAL A 120 -12.11 -17.94 -14.46
N MET A 121 -11.40 -16.81 -14.50
CA MET A 121 -10.51 -16.38 -13.44
C MET A 121 -11.02 -15.07 -12.85
N ILE A 122 -10.94 -14.94 -11.54
CA ILE A 122 -11.28 -13.74 -10.77
C ILE A 122 -10.05 -12.83 -10.76
N TYR A 123 -10.26 -11.56 -11.10
CA TYR A 123 -9.23 -10.52 -10.99
C TYR A 123 -8.75 -10.39 -9.55
N GLN A 124 -7.45 -10.17 -9.36
CA GLN A 124 -6.83 -10.07 -8.06
C GLN A 124 -6.15 -8.72 -7.90
N ASP A 125 -6.31 -8.17 -6.71
CA ASP A 125 -5.48 -7.09 -6.19
C ASP A 125 -4.49 -7.70 -5.19
N ASP A 126 -3.22 -7.78 -5.60
CA ASP A 126 -2.16 -8.34 -4.78
C ASP A 126 -1.54 -7.31 -3.85
N GLY A 127 -1.91 -6.02 -3.95
CA GLY A 127 -1.31 -4.95 -3.17
C GLY A 127 0.22 -5.01 -3.20
N PHE A 128 0.81 -5.06 -2.02
CA PHE A 128 2.25 -5.17 -1.79
C PHE A 128 2.80 -6.62 -1.84
N LEU A 129 1.94 -7.62 -2.07
CA LEU A 129 2.30 -9.04 -2.04
C LEU A 129 2.92 -9.54 -3.36
N ASN A 130 3.21 -8.66 -4.33
CA ASN A 130 3.68 -9.03 -5.68
C ASN A 130 4.89 -9.97 -5.70
N LYS A 131 5.84 -9.80 -4.77
CA LYS A 131 7.06 -10.63 -4.67
C LYS A 131 6.98 -11.73 -3.60
N ILE A 132 5.86 -11.89 -2.88
CA ILE A 132 5.69 -12.98 -1.91
C ILE A 132 5.35 -14.27 -2.68
N SER A 133 6.46 -14.83 -3.17
CA SER A 133 6.81 -16.13 -3.75
C SER A 133 6.18 -16.55 -5.09
N LYS A 134 7.08 -16.92 -6.01
CA LYS A 134 6.81 -17.83 -7.13
C LYS A 134 6.15 -19.13 -6.64
N ASP A 135 6.39 -19.53 -5.39
CA ASP A 135 5.79 -20.70 -4.76
C ASP A 135 4.29 -20.50 -4.45
N ARG A 136 3.87 -19.29 -4.07
CA ARG A 136 2.44 -18.94 -3.96
C ARG A 136 1.76 -18.78 -5.30
N MET A 137 2.45 -18.70 -6.44
CA MET A 137 1.75 -18.65 -7.74
C MET A 137 0.89 -19.90 -7.99
N ALA A 138 1.23 -21.05 -7.39
CA ALA A 138 0.40 -22.25 -7.40
C ALA A 138 -0.87 -22.09 -6.53
N GLU A 139 -0.75 -21.46 -5.35
CA GLU A 139 -1.87 -21.10 -4.47
C GLU A 139 -2.74 -19.97 -5.08
N TYR A 140 -2.15 -18.99 -5.74
CA TYR A 140 -2.85 -17.91 -6.44
C TYR A 140 -3.65 -18.43 -7.65
N LYS A 141 -3.14 -19.44 -8.36
CA LYS A 141 -3.94 -20.17 -9.36
C LYS A 141 -5.18 -20.83 -8.75
N TRP A 142 -5.16 -21.14 -7.45
CA TRP A 142 -6.33 -21.65 -6.73
C TRP A 142 -7.29 -20.52 -6.33
N TYR A 143 -6.79 -19.43 -5.71
CA TYR A 143 -7.64 -18.30 -5.29
C TYR A 143 -8.26 -17.52 -6.44
N SER A 144 -7.56 -17.39 -7.56
CA SER A 144 -8.09 -16.72 -8.75
C SER A 144 -8.98 -17.63 -9.59
N ASN A 145 -9.06 -18.93 -9.31
CA ASN A 145 -9.88 -19.84 -10.09
C ASN A 145 -11.36 -19.70 -9.72
N GLY A 146 -12.10 -18.91 -10.50
CA GLY A 146 -13.54 -18.75 -10.34
C GLY A 146 -14.35 -19.96 -10.79
N GLY A 147 -13.74 -20.97 -11.41
CA GLY A 147 -14.40 -22.20 -11.83
C GLY A 147 -15.08 -22.12 -13.20
N TYR A 148 -16.00 -23.05 -13.44
CA TYR A 148 -16.64 -23.27 -14.74
C TYR A 148 -18.09 -22.79 -14.71
N VAL A 149 -18.51 -22.06 -15.75
CA VAL A 149 -19.82 -21.40 -15.85
C VAL A 149 -20.31 -21.38 -17.30
N LYS A 150 -21.63 -21.20 -17.50
CA LYS A 150 -22.20 -20.93 -18.82
C LYS A 150 -22.10 -19.44 -19.18
N PRO A 151 -21.96 -19.10 -20.47
CA PRO A 151 -21.97 -17.72 -20.95
C PRO A 151 -23.22 -16.93 -20.51
N SER A 152 -24.39 -17.60 -20.48
CA SER A 152 -25.68 -16.99 -20.11
C SER A 152 -25.73 -16.45 -18.69
N ASP A 153 -24.83 -16.88 -17.81
CA ASP A 153 -24.78 -16.42 -16.42
C ASP A 153 -23.86 -15.20 -16.25
N LEU A 154 -23.18 -14.79 -17.33
CA LEU A 154 -22.24 -13.68 -17.36
C LEU A 154 -22.77 -12.53 -18.22
N THR A 155 -22.45 -11.31 -17.80
CA THR A 155 -22.64 -10.11 -18.65
C THR A 155 -21.30 -9.42 -18.84
N ARG A 156 -21.09 -8.89 -20.04
CA ARG A 156 -19.89 -8.12 -20.36
C ARG A 156 -19.75 -6.94 -19.40
N PHE A 157 -18.54 -6.72 -18.93
CA PHE A 157 -18.20 -5.64 -18.03
C PHE A 157 -16.96 -4.92 -18.54
N TYR A 158 -16.91 -3.61 -18.34
CA TYR A 158 -15.79 -2.77 -18.74
C TYR A 158 -15.26 -2.05 -17.49
N PRO A 159 -14.16 -2.53 -16.87
CA PRO A 159 -13.61 -1.93 -15.65
C PRO A 159 -13.07 -0.51 -15.90
N VAL A 160 -12.76 -0.19 -17.15
CA VAL A 160 -12.29 1.10 -17.64
C VAL A 160 -13.39 1.72 -18.48
N LYS A 161 -13.82 2.94 -18.11
CA LYS A 161 -14.81 3.73 -18.85
C LYS A 161 -14.15 4.52 -19.97
N GLN A 162 -13.07 5.24 -19.64
CA GLN A 162 -12.35 6.12 -20.56
C GLN A 162 -10.86 6.15 -20.21
N GLN A 163 -10.02 6.42 -21.22
CA GLN A 163 -8.60 6.66 -21.05
C GLN A 163 -8.11 7.63 -22.13
N TRP A 164 -7.25 8.57 -21.77
CA TRP A 164 -6.63 9.51 -22.71
C TRP A 164 -5.17 9.78 -22.36
N GLN A 165 -4.43 10.34 -23.32
CA GLN A 165 -3.05 10.79 -23.11
C GLN A 165 -3.03 12.20 -22.52
N LEU A 166 -2.01 12.50 -21.74
CA LEU A 166 -1.70 13.81 -21.19
C LEU A 166 -0.31 14.24 -21.66
N ASN A 167 -0.13 15.52 -21.95
CA ASN A 167 1.16 16.06 -22.35
C ASN A 167 2.02 16.40 -21.11
N ASN A 168 2.58 15.37 -20.46
CA ASN A 168 3.49 15.51 -19.30
C ASN A 168 3.02 16.55 -18.26
N VAL A 169 1.78 16.44 -17.78
CA VAL A 169 1.23 17.39 -16.81
C VAL A 169 2.02 17.29 -15.51
N PRO A 170 2.58 18.38 -14.95
CA PRO A 170 3.45 18.32 -13.79
C PRO A 170 2.65 18.04 -12.50
N TYR A 171 3.19 17.16 -11.67
CA TYR A 171 2.70 16.84 -10.33
C TYR A 171 3.86 16.66 -9.35
N TYR A 172 3.59 16.81 -8.05
CA TYR A 172 4.50 16.38 -6.99
C TYR A 172 3.74 15.73 -5.84
N VAL A 173 4.46 14.94 -5.04
CA VAL A 173 3.90 14.23 -3.89
C VAL A 173 3.64 15.20 -2.75
N ALA A 174 2.38 15.27 -2.30
CA ALA A 174 2.01 15.93 -1.06
C ALA A 174 2.02 14.94 0.10
N ASN A 175 1.17 13.92 0.03
CA ASN A 175 1.02 12.91 1.06
C ASN A 175 1.56 11.54 0.57
N PRO A 176 2.75 11.10 1.02
CA PRO A 176 3.31 9.81 0.63
C PRO A 176 2.55 8.62 1.23
N TRP A 177 1.74 8.82 2.28
CA TRP A 177 1.10 7.77 3.07
C TRP A 177 0.05 6.94 2.33
N LEU A 178 -0.59 7.45 1.27
CA LEU A 178 -1.54 6.64 0.49
C LEU A 178 -0.77 5.84 -0.58
N HIS A 179 0.00 4.89 -0.05
CA HIS A 179 1.13 4.16 -0.60
C HIS A 179 0.84 3.22 -1.77
N ALA A 180 0.45 3.71 -2.95
CA ALA A 180 0.49 2.81 -4.10
C ALA A 180 0.58 3.48 -5.46
N ILE A 181 1.67 3.16 -6.14
CA ILE A 181 1.78 3.29 -7.59
C ILE A 181 1.69 1.88 -8.17
N TRP A 182 0.64 1.61 -8.92
CA TRP A 182 0.25 0.29 -9.40
C TRP A 182 0.73 0.01 -10.83
N ASN A 183 0.91 -1.26 -11.17
CA ASN A 183 1.14 -1.66 -12.57
C ASN A 183 -0.05 -1.32 -13.51
N ALA A 184 -1.26 -1.29 -12.95
CA ALA A 184 -2.51 -0.87 -13.58
C ALA A 184 -3.50 -0.40 -12.49
N PRO A 185 -4.49 0.44 -12.79
CA PRO A 185 -5.51 0.81 -11.80
C PRO A 185 -6.15 -0.44 -11.21
N VAL A 186 -6.33 -0.46 -9.89
CA VAL A 186 -6.78 -1.64 -9.12
C VAL A 186 -7.95 -2.34 -9.81
N MET A 187 -7.86 -3.67 -9.98
CA MET A 187 -8.92 -4.51 -10.58
C MET A 187 -9.30 -4.12 -12.03
N THR A 188 -8.39 -3.54 -12.81
CA THR A 188 -8.55 -3.32 -14.26
C THR A 188 -7.76 -4.31 -15.12
N LYS A 189 -6.86 -5.09 -14.52
CA LYS A 189 -6.17 -6.25 -15.10
C LYS A 189 -6.38 -7.47 -14.21
N HIS A 190 -6.11 -8.65 -14.75
CA HIS A 190 -6.24 -9.90 -13.99
C HIS A 190 -5.40 -9.90 -12.71
N ARG A 191 -4.21 -9.31 -12.76
CA ARG A 191 -3.40 -9.07 -11.56
C ARG A 191 -2.96 -7.62 -11.52
N THR A 192 -3.41 -6.91 -10.50
CA THR A 192 -2.93 -5.58 -10.17
C THR A 192 -2.12 -5.62 -8.89
N TYR A 193 -0.98 -4.94 -8.89
CA TYR A 193 -0.06 -4.92 -7.76
C TYR A 193 0.71 -3.60 -7.68
N VAL A 194 1.20 -3.31 -6.48
CA VAL A 194 2.06 -2.15 -6.22
C VAL A 194 3.41 -2.38 -6.88
N THR A 195 3.78 -1.43 -7.74
CA THR A 195 5.08 -1.36 -8.43
C THR A 195 6.03 -0.39 -7.76
N HIS A 196 5.52 0.68 -7.15
CA HIS A 196 6.32 1.72 -6.50
C HIS A 196 5.54 2.35 -5.34
N VAL A 197 6.26 3.02 -4.44
CA VAL A 197 5.69 3.80 -3.32
C VAL A 197 6.19 5.23 -3.37
N PHE A 198 5.45 6.17 -2.78
CA PHE A 198 5.77 7.60 -2.87
C PHE A 198 6.91 8.08 -1.98
N ASP A 199 7.32 7.30 -0.98
CA ASP A 199 8.33 7.66 0.02
C ASP A 199 9.62 8.24 -0.58
N ARG A 200 10.07 7.68 -1.71
CA ARG A 200 11.31 8.09 -2.39
C ARG A 200 11.09 9.16 -3.49
N TYR A 201 9.87 9.65 -3.65
CA TYR A 201 9.49 10.64 -4.67
C TYR A 201 9.02 11.97 -4.08
N THR A 202 9.09 12.15 -2.76
CA THR A 202 8.65 13.36 -2.04
C THR A 202 9.43 14.63 -2.40
N ARG A 203 10.60 14.47 -3.03
CA ARG A 203 11.48 15.56 -3.50
C ARG A 203 11.58 15.68 -5.01
N MET A 204 10.74 14.96 -5.76
CA MET A 204 10.88 14.87 -7.21
C MET A 204 9.70 15.52 -7.93
N GLN A 205 10.00 16.14 -9.06
CA GLN A 205 9.00 16.43 -10.07
C GLN A 205 8.54 15.12 -10.72
N LEU A 206 7.22 14.93 -10.75
CA LEU A 206 6.54 13.85 -11.46
C LEU A 206 5.74 14.42 -12.64
N TYR A 207 5.48 13.58 -13.63
CA TYR A 207 4.70 13.95 -14.81
C TYR A 207 3.62 12.91 -15.07
N ALA A 208 2.38 13.37 -15.19
CA ALA A 208 1.27 12.54 -15.63
C ALA A 208 1.22 12.52 -17.16
N THR A 209 1.20 11.31 -17.73
CA THR A 209 1.18 11.10 -19.19
C THR A 209 -0.10 10.43 -19.68
N LYS A 210 -0.87 9.85 -18.79
CA LYS A 210 -2.18 9.26 -19.10
C LYS A 210 -3.13 9.51 -17.95
N GLU A 211 -4.40 9.60 -18.27
CA GLU A 211 -5.47 9.54 -17.29
C GLU A 211 -6.50 8.50 -17.71
N LEU A 212 -7.06 7.82 -16.72
CA LEU A 212 -8.05 6.77 -16.87
C LEU A 212 -9.18 6.99 -15.88
N VAL A 213 -10.42 6.80 -16.34
CA VAL A 213 -11.62 6.77 -15.51
C VAL A 213 -12.15 5.35 -15.43
N ARG A 214 -12.28 4.83 -14.20
CA ARG A 214 -12.87 3.52 -13.95
C ARG A 214 -14.39 3.56 -14.10
N TYR A 215 -15.01 2.38 -14.19
CA TYR A 215 -16.46 2.22 -14.27
C TYR A 215 -17.24 2.95 -13.14
N ASN A 216 -16.63 3.11 -11.97
CA ASN A 216 -17.20 3.77 -10.81
C ASN A 216 -16.88 5.28 -10.72
N GLY A 217 -16.32 5.87 -11.78
CA GLY A 217 -15.91 7.28 -11.82
C GLY A 217 -14.58 7.59 -11.13
N ALA A 218 -13.87 6.59 -10.58
CA ALA A 218 -12.55 6.82 -9.98
C ALA A 218 -11.51 7.16 -11.06
N HIS A 219 -10.83 8.29 -10.90
CA HIS A 219 -9.78 8.75 -11.81
C HIS A 219 -8.40 8.22 -11.37
N TYR A 220 -7.57 7.83 -12.34
CA TYR A 220 -6.19 7.40 -12.13
C TYR A 220 -5.26 8.11 -13.10
N LEU A 221 -4.07 8.48 -12.62
CA LEU A 221 -2.99 9.06 -13.43
C LEU A 221 -1.89 8.03 -13.63
N TYR A 222 -1.33 7.94 -14.83
CA TYR A 222 -0.08 7.23 -15.07
C TYR A 222 1.09 8.21 -14.91
N LEU A 223 1.94 7.96 -13.93
CA LEU A 223 3.05 8.82 -13.56
C LEU A 223 4.39 8.30 -14.08
N ARG A 224 5.27 9.25 -14.40
CA ARG A 224 6.71 9.05 -14.65
C ARG A 224 7.52 10.12 -13.93
N THR A 225 8.79 9.84 -13.67
CA THR A 225 9.80 10.88 -13.48
C THR A 225 10.36 11.29 -14.84
N ALA A 226 11.38 12.16 -14.88
CA ALA A 226 12.11 12.46 -16.11
C ALA A 226 12.69 11.19 -16.78
N ASN A 227 13.15 10.23 -15.97
CA ASN A 227 14.00 9.12 -16.44
C ASN A 227 13.32 7.74 -16.34
N LYS A 228 12.17 7.62 -15.66
CA LYS A 228 11.51 6.32 -15.48
C LYS A 228 10.00 6.43 -15.41
N ASN A 229 9.33 5.43 -15.98
CA ASN A 229 7.91 5.23 -15.77
C ASN A 229 7.67 4.62 -14.39
N LEU A 230 6.67 5.10 -13.68
CA LEU A 230 6.36 4.63 -12.32
C LEU A 230 5.15 3.69 -12.32
N GLY A 231 4.01 4.14 -12.85
CA GLY A 231 2.77 3.37 -12.83
C GLY A 231 1.52 4.22 -12.60
N TRP A 232 0.41 3.57 -12.29
CA TRP A 232 -0.90 4.18 -12.09
C TRP A 232 -1.17 4.50 -10.63
N VAL A 233 -1.69 5.69 -10.37
CA VAL A 233 -2.10 6.10 -9.03
C VAL A 233 -3.47 6.74 -9.07
N TYR A 234 -4.24 6.57 -8.00
CA TYR A 234 -5.51 7.25 -7.85
C TYR A 234 -5.31 8.78 -7.85
N LYS A 235 -6.06 9.50 -8.69
CA LYS A 235 -6.06 10.98 -8.82
C LYS A 235 -6.82 11.62 -7.64
N GLY A 236 -6.42 11.28 -6.43
CA GLY A 236 -6.95 11.86 -5.20
C GLY A 236 -6.27 13.18 -4.89
N GLN A 237 -7.05 14.19 -4.54
CA GLN A 237 -6.53 15.50 -4.11
C GLN A 237 -5.56 15.41 -2.91
N ARG A 238 -5.61 14.34 -2.11
CA ARG A 238 -4.76 14.22 -0.92
C ARG A 238 -3.31 13.85 -1.24
N ASN A 239 -3.06 13.14 -2.34
CA ASN A 239 -1.78 12.45 -2.55
C ASN A 239 -0.82 13.29 -3.39
N LEU A 240 -1.36 13.91 -4.43
CA LEU A 240 -0.61 14.67 -5.42
C LEU A 240 -1.11 16.10 -5.45
N VAL A 241 -0.19 17.01 -5.74
CA VAL A 241 -0.49 18.39 -6.11
C VAL A 241 -0.09 18.56 -7.57
N GLN A 242 -1.01 19.08 -8.37
CA GLN A 242 -0.74 19.45 -9.75
C GLN A 242 0.06 20.75 -9.75
N GLY A 243 1.17 20.77 -10.48
CA GLY A 243 2.08 21.90 -10.58
C GLY A 243 3.54 21.50 -10.42
N THR A 244 4.40 22.53 -10.50
CA THR A 244 5.85 22.39 -10.37
C THR A 244 6.22 22.18 -8.90
N TYR A 245 7.14 21.25 -8.65
CA TYR A 245 7.73 21.05 -7.34
C TYR A 245 8.61 22.25 -6.97
N THR A 246 8.31 22.84 -5.81
CA THR A 246 9.21 23.78 -5.13
C THR A 246 9.72 23.11 -3.84
N ASP A 247 10.97 23.32 -3.48
CA ASP A 247 11.49 22.85 -2.20
C ASP A 247 10.75 23.55 -1.04
N PRO A 248 10.27 22.82 -0.02
CA PRO A 248 9.51 23.41 1.07
C PRO A 248 10.32 24.38 1.94
N GLY A 249 11.65 24.19 2.04
CA GLY A 249 12.55 25.11 2.74
C GLY A 249 12.48 26.50 2.10
N THR A 250 12.72 26.58 0.80
CA THR A 250 12.61 27.84 0.05
C THR A 250 11.20 28.42 0.11
N GLN A 251 10.17 27.61 -0.15
CA GLN A 251 8.78 28.08 -0.23
C GLN A 251 8.23 28.64 1.09
N LEU A 252 8.54 27.99 2.22
CA LEU A 252 7.90 28.29 3.50
C LEU A 252 8.77 29.19 4.39
N LEU A 253 10.10 29.09 4.29
CA LEU A 253 10.99 29.89 5.12
C LEU A 253 11.27 31.27 4.54
N ASN A 254 11.23 31.42 3.21
CA ASN A 254 11.49 32.66 2.48
C ASN A 254 12.70 33.43 3.06
N PRO A 255 13.92 32.84 3.00
CA PRO A 255 15.10 33.46 3.59
C PRO A 255 15.40 34.80 2.94
N GLN A 256 15.79 35.78 3.76
CA GLN A 256 16.22 37.10 3.28
C GLN A 256 17.65 37.03 2.72
N SER A 257 18.05 38.03 1.94
CA SER A 257 19.39 38.08 1.33
C SER A 257 20.54 38.05 2.33
N THR A 258 20.33 38.55 3.55
CA THR A 258 21.31 38.56 4.64
C THR A 258 21.30 37.30 5.49
N GLU A 259 20.44 36.34 5.16
CA GLU A 259 20.28 35.10 5.90
C GLU A 259 20.84 33.91 5.15
N LYS A 260 21.34 32.93 5.91
CA LYS A 260 21.85 31.67 5.38
C LYS A 260 20.92 30.54 5.77
N MET A 261 20.44 29.80 4.77
CA MET A 261 19.71 28.55 4.97
C MET A 261 20.63 27.35 4.76
N THR A 262 20.59 26.38 5.68
CA THR A 262 21.22 25.07 5.51
C THR A 262 20.17 23.96 5.59
N GLU A 263 20.43 22.85 4.91
CA GLU A 263 19.58 21.64 4.93
C GLU A 263 20.37 20.47 5.52
N GLN A 264 19.69 19.66 6.33
CA GLN A 264 20.15 18.36 6.81
C GLN A 264 19.08 17.31 6.50
N GLU A 265 19.53 16.12 6.12
CA GLU A 265 18.66 15.02 5.73
C GLU A 265 19.04 13.73 6.45
N GLN A 266 18.03 13.00 6.90
CA GLN A 266 18.19 11.68 7.48
C GLN A 266 18.78 10.70 6.45
N SER A 267 19.76 9.89 6.84
CA SER A 267 20.35 8.87 5.95
C SER A 267 19.33 7.81 5.53
N THR A 268 19.32 7.44 4.25
CA THR A 268 18.54 6.30 3.72
C THR A 268 18.82 4.98 4.44
N LYS A 269 20.04 4.79 4.98
CA LYS A 269 20.39 3.60 5.76
C LYS A 269 19.57 3.51 7.06
N SER A 270 19.25 4.66 7.67
CA SER A 270 18.52 4.72 8.94
C SER A 270 17.01 4.55 8.80
N THR A 271 16.41 5.02 7.69
CA THR A 271 14.99 4.73 7.39
C THR A 271 14.78 3.30 6.91
N GLY A 272 15.87 2.61 6.55
CA GLY A 272 15.85 1.26 6.02
C GLY A 272 15.08 1.17 4.70
N ASN A 273 14.66 -0.05 4.38
CA ASN A 273 13.91 -0.34 3.15
C ASN A 273 12.46 -0.75 3.44
N ARG A 274 11.93 -0.53 4.65
CA ARG A 274 10.60 -1.00 5.02
C ARG A 274 9.56 0.08 4.80
N VAL A 275 8.58 -0.22 3.96
CA VAL A 275 7.38 0.59 3.77
C VAL A 275 6.26 -0.02 4.62
N GLY A 276 5.65 0.80 5.47
CA GLY A 276 4.45 0.41 6.20
C GLY A 276 3.22 0.39 5.31
N VAL A 277 2.17 -0.33 5.71
CA VAL A 277 0.85 -0.23 5.05
C VAL A 277 0.21 1.12 5.40
N ASN A 278 0.46 1.60 6.62
CA ASN A 278 -0.20 2.73 7.23
C ASN A 278 0.76 3.87 7.62
N ASP A 279 2.06 3.81 7.32
CA ASP A 279 2.95 4.98 7.47
C ASP A 279 4.12 4.94 6.49
N SER A 280 4.62 6.15 6.18
CA SER A 280 5.75 6.38 5.28
C SER A 280 7.11 6.30 5.97
N LEU A 281 7.35 5.22 6.72
CA LEU A 281 8.57 5.02 7.52
C LEU A 281 9.87 5.05 6.70
N SER A 282 9.80 4.85 5.39
CA SER A 282 10.95 4.90 4.49
C SER A 282 11.29 6.32 4.02
N THR A 283 10.41 7.29 4.22
CA THR A 283 10.62 8.70 3.84
C THR A 283 11.65 9.34 4.75
N GLN A 284 12.67 9.97 4.16
CA GLN A 284 13.72 10.66 4.92
C GLN A 284 13.18 11.94 5.57
N GLN A 285 13.43 12.06 6.86
CA GLN A 285 13.24 13.32 7.58
C GLN A 285 14.23 14.37 7.11
N ARG A 286 13.84 15.65 7.17
CA ARG A 286 14.70 16.78 6.81
C ARG A 286 14.57 17.91 7.81
N LEU A 287 15.63 18.67 7.97
CA LEU A 287 15.65 19.92 8.72
C LEU A 287 16.27 21.02 7.86
N TYR A 288 15.58 22.15 7.76
CA TYR A 288 16.12 23.39 7.24
C TYR A 288 16.33 24.36 8.39
N VAL A 289 17.50 25.02 8.43
CA VAL A 289 17.88 25.98 9.46
C VAL A 289 18.22 27.31 8.80
N VAL A 290 17.55 28.39 9.20
CA VAL A 290 17.86 29.76 8.75
C VAL A 290 18.56 30.51 9.85
N ARG A 291 19.70 31.11 9.50
CA ARG A 291 20.51 31.96 10.38
C ARG A 291 20.57 33.38 9.86
N ASN A 292 20.51 34.35 10.77
CA ASN A 292 20.77 35.75 10.43
C ASN A 292 22.28 36.01 10.25
N ALA A 293 22.62 37.26 9.89
CA ALA A 293 24.02 37.70 9.72
C ALA A 293 24.88 37.51 10.99
N GLN A 294 24.26 37.52 12.18
CA GLN A 294 24.92 37.27 13.46
C GLN A 294 25.06 35.76 13.78
N GLY A 295 24.71 34.88 12.83
CA GLY A 295 24.79 33.43 13.00
C GLY A 295 23.71 32.82 13.90
N GLN A 296 22.73 33.61 14.37
CA GLN A 296 21.67 33.14 15.27
C GLN A 296 20.57 32.43 14.49
N ILE A 297 20.03 31.33 15.03
CA ILE A 297 18.86 30.65 14.44
C ILE A 297 17.65 31.59 14.55
N VAL A 298 17.04 31.92 13.42
CA VAL A 298 15.82 32.73 13.35
C VAL A 298 14.61 31.92 12.89
N ARG A 299 14.83 30.87 12.08
CA ARG A 299 13.76 29.97 11.63
C ARG A 299 14.25 28.54 11.48
N LEU A 300 13.35 27.59 11.73
CA LEU A 300 13.52 26.17 11.43
C LEU A 300 12.34 25.68 10.60
N LEU A 301 12.56 24.75 9.67
CA LEU A 301 11.51 23.95 9.05
C LEU A 301 11.90 22.48 9.13
N ALA A 302 11.08 21.68 9.81
CA ALA A 302 11.25 20.24 9.86
C ALA A 302 10.25 19.55 8.92
N MET A 303 10.73 18.57 8.16
CA MET A 303 9.90 17.63 7.39
C MET A 303 9.98 16.26 8.07
N THR A 304 8.85 15.77 8.58
CA THR A 304 8.76 14.49 9.28
C THR A 304 8.62 13.29 8.32
N MET A 305 8.58 12.06 8.85
CA MET A 305 8.46 10.81 8.09
C MET A 305 7.24 10.76 7.15
N ASP A 306 6.23 11.59 7.36
CA ASP A 306 5.04 11.66 6.51
C ASP A 306 5.05 12.89 5.57
N ASN A 307 6.19 13.56 5.41
CA ASN A 307 6.37 14.72 4.54
C ASN A 307 5.51 15.94 4.93
N ARG A 308 5.08 16.07 6.20
CA ARG A 308 4.43 17.30 6.69
C ARG A 308 5.44 18.33 7.19
N PRO A 309 5.33 19.60 6.75
CA PRO A 309 6.19 20.67 7.25
C PRO A 309 5.77 21.17 8.64
N ILE A 310 6.76 21.47 9.48
CA ILE A 310 6.60 22.11 10.78
C ILE A 310 7.62 23.25 10.87
N GLN A 311 7.15 24.49 10.95
CA GLN A 311 8.01 25.67 11.03
C GLN A 311 8.04 26.24 12.44
N ILE A 312 9.20 26.72 12.86
CA ILE A 312 9.38 27.39 14.14
C ILE A 312 10.15 28.68 13.90
N ASN A 313 9.62 29.80 14.36
CA ASN A 313 10.30 31.10 14.33
C ASN A 313 10.89 31.41 15.71
N PHE A 314 12.02 32.09 15.70
CA PHE A 314 12.77 32.47 16.88
C PHE A 314 13.06 33.97 16.87
N GLN A 315 13.14 34.54 18.07
CA GLN A 315 13.66 35.88 18.32
C GLN A 315 14.57 35.83 19.55
N ASN A 316 15.80 36.29 19.42
CA ASN A 316 16.80 36.29 20.52
C ASN A 316 17.00 34.91 21.17
N GLY A 317 16.93 33.85 20.34
CA GLY A 317 17.05 32.46 20.76
C GLY A 317 15.84 31.90 21.51
N LYS A 318 14.70 32.61 21.54
CA LYS A 318 13.43 32.15 22.12
C LYS A 318 12.42 31.83 20.99
N PRO A 319 11.70 30.70 21.04
CA PRO A 319 10.65 30.41 20.07
C PRO A 319 9.49 31.39 20.24
N THR A 320 9.02 31.99 19.14
CA THR A 320 7.92 32.97 19.12
C THR A 320 6.69 32.48 18.37
N LYS A 321 6.87 31.51 17.45
CA LYS A 321 5.77 30.97 16.65
C LYS A 321 6.07 29.54 16.23
N LEU A 322 5.09 28.65 16.38
CA LEU A 322 5.08 27.30 15.83
C LEU A 322 3.95 27.19 14.80
N ILE A 323 4.26 26.77 13.58
CA ILE A 323 3.31 26.58 12.49
C ILE A 323 3.36 25.11 12.06
N ASN A 324 2.24 24.42 12.17
CA ASN A 324 2.07 23.11 11.58
C ASN A 324 1.34 23.26 10.25
N TYR A 325 1.85 22.61 9.21
CA TYR A 325 1.29 22.63 7.87
C TYR A 325 0.59 21.30 7.53
N SER A 326 -0.38 21.37 6.63
CA SER A 326 -0.96 20.20 5.98
C SER A 326 0.01 19.62 4.94
N TYR A 327 -0.28 18.44 4.39
CA TYR A 327 0.50 17.85 3.28
C TYR A 327 0.60 18.75 2.04
N ARG A 328 -0.40 19.61 1.82
CA ARG A 328 -0.42 20.61 0.75
C ARG A 328 0.25 21.93 1.15
N ARG A 329 0.95 21.95 2.29
CA ARG A 329 1.71 23.10 2.78
C ARG A 329 0.85 24.33 3.14
N ASN A 330 -0.45 24.14 3.33
CA ASN A 330 -1.33 25.16 3.94
C ASN A 330 -1.21 25.07 5.45
N ALA A 331 -1.03 26.21 6.13
CA ALA A 331 -1.01 26.27 7.59
C ALA A 331 -2.37 25.79 8.14
N TRP A 332 -2.36 24.91 9.13
CA TRP A 332 -3.60 24.41 9.76
C TRP A 332 -3.62 24.62 11.27
N LYS A 333 -2.45 24.75 11.92
CA LYS A 333 -2.32 25.18 13.32
C LYS A 333 -1.16 26.15 13.48
N VAL A 334 -1.41 27.26 14.14
CA VAL A 334 -0.42 28.29 14.48
C VAL A 334 -0.48 28.52 15.98
N ILE A 335 0.66 28.50 16.64
CA ILE A 335 0.79 28.66 18.09
C ILE A 335 1.77 29.79 18.38
N THR A 336 1.31 30.78 19.15
CA THR A 336 2.09 31.93 19.66
C THR A 336 2.08 32.00 21.20
N ASP A 337 1.35 31.10 21.85
CA ASP A 337 1.24 30.99 23.30
C ASP A 337 2.61 30.66 23.92
N SER A 338 3.10 31.56 24.78
CA SER A 338 4.44 31.46 25.37
C SER A 338 4.62 30.21 26.23
N LYS A 339 3.60 29.79 26.98
CA LYS A 339 3.65 28.59 27.84
C LYS A 339 3.82 27.32 27.01
N LYS A 340 3.12 27.22 25.87
CA LYS A 340 3.27 26.09 24.93
C LYS A 340 4.62 26.11 24.23
N LEU A 341 5.13 27.30 23.91
CA LEU A 341 6.43 27.51 23.26
C LEU A 341 7.63 27.34 24.22
N THR A 342 7.42 27.33 25.54
CA THR A 342 8.47 27.01 26.52
C THR A 342 8.44 25.55 27.00
N THR A 343 7.39 24.80 26.68
CA THR A 343 7.20 23.42 27.13
C THR A 343 7.01 22.47 25.96
N SER A 344 5.78 22.25 25.52
CA SER A 344 5.47 21.44 24.35
C SER A 344 4.08 21.73 23.80
N TYR A 345 3.87 21.35 22.54
CA TYR A 345 2.57 21.35 21.89
C TYR A 345 2.37 20.06 21.10
N THR A 346 1.17 19.49 21.18
CA THR A 346 0.79 18.32 20.36
C THR A 346 -0.29 18.73 19.37
N ALA A 347 0.07 18.73 18.09
CA ALA A 347 -0.86 18.85 16.98
C ALA A 347 -1.50 17.49 16.70
N ARG A 348 -2.84 17.42 16.82
CA ARG A 348 -3.66 16.28 16.39
C ARG A 348 -4.65 16.76 15.33
N ASN A 349 -4.79 16.01 14.24
CA ASN A 349 -5.82 16.31 13.26
C ASN A 349 -7.15 15.72 13.76
N GLY A 350 -8.00 16.57 14.33
CA GLY A 350 -9.24 16.16 15.01
C GLY A 350 -10.45 15.92 14.09
N LYS A 351 -10.30 15.97 12.76
CA LYS A 351 -11.41 15.58 11.87
C LYS A 351 -11.54 14.06 11.89
N VAL A 352 -12.62 13.59 12.53
CA VAL A 352 -13.06 12.19 12.59
C VAL A 352 -12.89 11.54 11.21
N GLY A 353 -12.11 10.46 11.14
CA GLY A 353 -11.88 9.69 9.90
C GLY A 353 -10.66 10.09 9.06
N VAL A 354 -9.80 11.01 9.52
CA VAL A 354 -8.47 11.22 8.94
C VAL A 354 -7.41 11.00 10.01
N GLU A 355 -7.02 9.74 10.15
CA GLU A 355 -6.00 9.22 11.06
C GLU A 355 -4.59 9.73 10.70
N ALA A 356 -4.34 11.03 10.77
CA ALA A 356 -3.00 11.58 10.54
C ALA A 356 -2.11 11.39 11.78
N PRO A 357 -0.81 11.11 11.62
CA PRO A 357 0.11 10.96 12.75
C PRO A 357 0.04 12.16 13.70
N ALA A 358 0.08 11.92 15.01
CA ALA A 358 0.18 13.00 15.98
C ALA A 358 1.58 13.60 15.94
N ILE A 359 1.69 14.93 15.94
CA ILE A 359 2.98 15.63 15.95
C ILE A 359 3.13 16.31 17.31
N LYS A 360 4.13 15.92 18.08
CA LYS A 360 4.53 16.60 19.32
C LYS A 360 5.81 17.40 19.07
N THR A 361 5.77 18.69 19.37
CA THR A 361 6.95 19.57 19.40
C THR A 361 7.25 19.92 20.86
N THR A 362 8.47 19.66 21.32
CA THR A 362 8.95 19.96 22.67
C THR A 362 10.08 20.98 22.58
N PHE A 363 10.01 22.03 23.40
CA PHE A 363 11.00 23.09 23.47
C PHE A 363 11.82 22.95 24.74
N TYR A 364 13.11 23.27 24.67
CA TYR A 364 14.04 23.10 25.79
C TYR A 364 14.62 24.43 26.27
N PRO A 365 14.88 24.57 27.60
CA PRO A 365 15.46 25.78 28.17
C PRO A 365 16.91 26.00 27.71
N LYS A 366 17.40 27.25 27.80
CA LYS A 366 18.75 27.65 27.35
C LYS A 366 19.89 26.85 27.99
N SER A 367 19.68 26.31 29.18
CA SER A 367 20.63 25.46 29.90
C SER A 367 20.87 24.09 29.25
N GLN A 368 20.03 23.65 28.31
CA GLN A 368 20.21 22.39 27.60
C GLN A 368 20.80 22.60 26.20
N THR A 369 21.60 21.63 25.74
CA THR A 369 22.16 21.58 24.37
C THR A 369 21.07 21.43 23.31
N LYS A 370 20.00 20.70 23.64
CA LYS A 370 18.81 20.55 22.81
C LYS A 370 18.07 21.88 22.71
N LEU A 371 17.62 22.21 21.50
CA LEU A 371 16.78 23.37 21.22
C LEU A 371 15.32 22.94 21.14
N VAL A 372 15.02 21.98 20.27
CA VAL A 372 13.67 21.47 20.00
C VAL A 372 13.73 19.98 19.69
N THR A 373 12.73 19.22 20.12
CA THR A 373 12.47 17.86 19.62
C THR A 373 11.11 17.83 18.93
N ILE A 374 11.06 17.31 17.72
CA ILE A 374 9.82 17.05 16.98
C ILE A 374 9.64 15.55 16.87
N LYS A 375 8.49 15.03 17.29
CA LYS A 375 8.12 13.62 17.21
C LYS A 375 6.81 13.43 16.45
N ALA A 376 6.85 12.66 15.38
CA ALA A 376 5.67 12.19 14.64
C ALA A 376 5.36 10.74 15.05
N THR A 377 4.11 10.47 15.42
CA THR A 377 3.65 9.15 15.87
C THR A 377 2.51 8.67 14.99
N GLY A 378 2.75 7.61 14.22
CA GLY A 378 1.77 6.95 13.35
C GLY A 378 1.32 5.58 13.89
N TYR A 379 0.74 4.77 13.02
CA TYR A 379 0.22 3.42 13.31
C TYR A 379 1.29 2.33 13.24
N ASP A 380 2.16 2.44 12.26
CA ASP A 380 3.21 1.48 11.93
C ASP A 380 4.53 1.87 12.61
N GLY A 381 4.68 3.12 13.03
CA GLY A 381 5.89 3.56 13.73
C GLY A 381 5.86 5.00 14.22
N ALA A 382 7.05 5.48 14.58
CA ALA A 382 7.29 6.86 14.97
C ALA A 382 8.63 7.34 14.43
N ALA A 383 8.76 8.65 14.25
CA ALA A 383 10.01 9.28 13.90
C ALA A 383 10.24 10.54 14.73
N SER A 384 11.49 10.84 15.03
CA SER A 384 11.87 12.06 15.73
C SER A 384 13.06 12.76 15.12
N ILE A 385 13.04 14.08 15.26
CA ILE A 385 14.12 15.01 14.91
C ILE A 385 14.48 15.74 16.20
N VAL A 386 15.68 15.51 16.71
CA VAL A 386 16.24 16.28 17.84
C VAL A 386 17.15 17.35 17.25
N ILE A 387 16.81 18.62 17.49
CA ILE A 387 17.51 19.77 16.95
C ILE A 387 18.31 20.42 18.08
N HIS A 388 19.61 20.60 17.86
CA HIS A 388 20.53 21.19 18.83
C HIS A 388 20.65 22.71 18.64
N ARG A 389 21.20 23.41 19.63
CA ARG A 389 21.33 24.89 19.59
C ARG A 389 22.29 25.40 18.50
N ASP A 390 23.26 24.59 18.12
CA ASP A 390 24.15 24.82 16.97
C ASP A 390 23.47 24.55 15.61
N GLY A 391 22.21 24.11 15.63
CA GLY A 391 21.39 23.82 14.46
C GLY A 391 21.64 22.44 13.84
N THR A 392 22.50 21.60 14.42
CA THR A 392 22.63 20.20 13.99
C THR A 392 21.41 19.38 14.40
N ALA A 393 21.16 18.25 13.72
CA ALA A 393 20.02 17.39 14.01
C ALA A 393 20.36 15.91 14.04
N ASP A 394 19.79 15.23 15.04
CA ASP A 394 19.73 13.76 15.10
C ASP A 394 18.38 13.29 14.59
N PHE A 395 18.40 12.33 13.66
CA PHE A 395 17.20 11.76 13.05
C PHE A 395 17.02 10.31 13.50
N GLU A 396 15.83 9.99 13.98
CA GLU A 396 15.45 8.63 14.37
C GLU A 396 14.14 8.22 13.71
N THR A 397 14.05 6.97 13.28
CA THR A 397 12.81 6.37 12.78
C THR A 397 12.70 4.95 13.29
N HIS A 398 11.58 4.64 13.93
CA HIS A 398 11.35 3.37 14.59
C HIS A 398 10.04 2.75 14.09
N ALA A 399 10.12 1.54 13.53
CA ALA A 399 8.95 0.73 13.21
C ALA A 399 8.47 -0.05 14.44
N TYR A 400 7.18 -0.05 14.73
CA TYR A 400 6.63 -0.85 15.83
C TYR A 400 6.74 -2.35 15.57
N LYS A 401 6.71 -3.14 16.65
CA LYS A 401 6.76 -4.61 16.58
C LYS A 401 5.49 -5.13 15.90
N LYS A 402 5.64 -6.18 15.07
CA LYS A 402 4.53 -6.91 14.39
C LYS A 402 3.73 -6.09 13.35
N VAL A 403 4.37 -5.16 12.65
CA VAL A 403 3.76 -4.42 11.54
C VAL A 403 4.07 -5.09 10.21
N LEU A 404 3.06 -5.20 9.33
CA LEU A 404 3.24 -5.64 7.95
C LEU A 404 4.04 -4.57 7.20
N THR A 405 5.28 -4.90 6.87
CA THR A 405 6.16 -4.01 6.11
C THR A 405 6.69 -4.71 4.87
N TYR A 406 6.96 -3.95 3.82
CA TYR A 406 7.45 -4.45 2.55
C TYR A 406 8.77 -3.80 2.17
N SER A 407 9.67 -4.57 1.55
CA SER A 407 10.96 -4.02 1.11
C SER A 407 10.78 -3.09 -0.09
N LEU A 408 11.42 -1.92 -0.07
CA LEU A 408 11.55 -1.02 -1.22
C LEU A 408 12.20 -1.70 -2.42
N SER A 409 13.13 -2.64 -2.21
CA SER A 409 13.73 -3.42 -3.31
C SER A 409 12.72 -4.35 -4.02
N HIS A 410 11.51 -4.46 -3.50
CA HIS A 410 10.43 -5.16 -4.18
C HIS A 410 9.77 -4.32 -5.29
N TYR A 411 10.13 -3.04 -5.40
CA TYR A 411 9.42 -2.02 -6.15
C TYR A 411 10.31 -1.26 -7.14
#